data_AF-A0A9N9JIF6-F1
#
_entry.id   AF-A0A9N9JIF6-F1
#
_cell.length_a   1.000
_cell.length_b   1.000
_cell.length_c   1.000
_cell.angle_alpha   90.00
_cell.angle_beta   90.00
_cell.angle_gamma   90.00
#
_symmetry.space_group_name_H-M   'P 1'
#
loop_
_entity.id
_entity.type
_entity.pdbx_description
1 polymer ?
#
loop_
_entity_poly.entity_id
_entity_poly.type
_entity_poly.pdbx_seq_one_letter_code
_entity_poly.pdbx_strand_id
1 'polypeptide(L)'
;HIRGSAILHVGFVGVRKNGIVSGDDNGLAFYHNLYKVVMVNATETTRILGRYPSPGPEISSKLKRPSTVFGLSPLPLGQLSHGSESFGLVAMLTPYKMIIVSTKPTSLQPYKFSKPKNVASDPIAQSKSISGCLAWYPADKFQHDPDSPVVHTDPLLAFSW
;
A
#
# COMPACT_ATOMS: atom_id res chain seq x y z
N HIS A 1 -11.55 -9.52 3.63
CA HIS A 1 -11.94 -9.51 2.20
C HIS A 1 -13.35 -10.06 2.05
N ILE A 2 -14.05 -9.70 0.97
CA ILE A 2 -15.39 -10.24 0.68
C ILE A 2 -15.24 -11.70 0.27
N ARG A 3 -16.21 -12.56 0.64
CA ARG A 3 -16.18 -13.96 0.24
C ARG A 3 -16.16 -14.07 -1.29
N GLY A 4 -15.20 -14.82 -1.82
CA GLY A 4 -15.03 -15.03 -3.26
C GLY A 4 -14.06 -14.05 -3.95
N SER A 5 -13.55 -13.04 -3.25
CA SER A 5 -12.53 -12.13 -3.80
C SER A 5 -11.17 -12.84 -3.92
N ALA A 6 -10.47 -12.64 -5.04
CA ALA A 6 -9.09 -13.08 -5.19
C ALA A 6 -8.15 -12.11 -4.46
N ILE A 7 -7.21 -12.65 -3.66
CA ILE A 7 -6.16 -11.86 -3.02
C ILE A 7 -5.01 -11.71 -4.01
N LEU A 8 -4.72 -10.48 -4.41
CA LEU A 8 -3.72 -10.16 -5.43
C LEU A 8 -2.40 -9.67 -4.81
N HIS A 9 -2.48 -9.06 -3.62
CA HIS A 9 -1.32 -8.48 -2.94
C HIS A 9 -1.27 -8.95 -1.49
N VAL A 10 -0.08 -9.30 -1.00
CA VAL A 10 0.20 -9.62 0.40
C VAL A 10 1.58 -9.10 0.77
N GLY A 11 1.76 -8.59 1.98
CA GLY A 11 3.07 -8.17 2.49
C GLY A 11 3.14 -8.16 4.01
N PHE A 12 4.35 -8.30 4.56
CA PHE A 12 4.60 -8.18 5.99
C PHE A 12 4.96 -6.74 6.36
N VAL A 13 4.40 -6.25 7.46
CA VAL A 13 4.60 -4.86 7.90
C VAL A 13 5.50 -4.79 9.12
N GLY A 14 6.52 -3.94 9.03
CA GLY A 14 7.35 -3.52 10.15
C GLY A 14 8.25 -4.62 10.72
N VAL A 15 8.93 -4.26 11.81
CA VAL A 15 10.01 -5.06 12.41
C VAL A 15 9.50 -6.35 13.07
N ARG A 16 8.33 -6.28 13.71
CA ARG A 16 7.79 -7.38 14.53
C ARG A 16 7.17 -8.52 13.70
N LYS A 17 7.12 -8.38 12.37
CA LYS A 17 6.58 -9.35 11.38
C LYS A 17 5.22 -9.97 11.73
N ASN A 18 4.49 -9.35 12.65
CA ASN A 18 3.18 -9.78 13.12
C ASN A 18 2.05 -8.98 12.45
N GLY A 19 2.41 -7.94 11.69
CA GLY A 19 1.52 -7.21 10.81
C GLY A 19 1.56 -7.80 9.40
N ILE A 20 0.40 -8.03 8.82
CA ILE A 20 0.22 -8.44 7.42
C ILE A 20 -0.69 -7.42 6.75
N VAL A 21 -0.41 -7.06 5.51
CA VAL A 21 -1.35 -6.36 4.63
C VAL A 21 -1.77 -7.24 3.49
N SER A 22 -3.00 -7.07 3.05
CA SER A 22 -3.52 -7.77 1.88
C SER A 22 -4.47 -6.89 1.07
N GLY A 23 -4.46 -7.08 -0.25
CA GLY A 23 -5.29 -6.36 -1.20
C GLY A 23 -5.98 -7.33 -2.16
N ASP A 24 -7.25 -7.08 -2.47
CA ASP A 24 -8.05 -7.93 -3.37
C ASP A 24 -8.36 -7.29 -4.73
N ASP A 25 -8.89 -8.13 -5.61
CA ASP A 25 -9.39 -7.81 -6.95
C ASP A 25 -10.58 -6.84 -6.97
N ASN A 26 -11.27 -6.66 -5.83
CA ASN A 26 -12.40 -5.73 -5.67
C ASN A 26 -11.95 -4.33 -5.22
N GLY A 27 -10.65 -4.12 -4.99
CA GLY A 27 -10.13 -2.82 -4.59
C GLY A 27 -10.20 -2.54 -3.08
N LEU A 28 -10.38 -3.58 -2.27
CA LEU A 28 -10.27 -3.48 -0.82
C LEU A 28 -8.86 -3.88 -0.38
N ALA A 29 -8.33 -3.16 0.59
CA ALA A 29 -7.11 -3.57 1.28
C ALA A 29 -7.28 -3.48 2.79
N PHE A 30 -6.63 -4.41 3.49
CA PHE A 30 -6.70 -4.57 4.92
C PHE A 30 -5.30 -4.69 5.52
N TYR A 31 -5.18 -4.21 6.76
CA TYR A 31 -4.09 -4.50 7.66
C TYR A 31 -4.58 -5.49 8.72
N HIS A 32 -3.79 -6.51 8.99
CA HIS A 32 -4.03 -7.56 9.95
C HIS A 32 -2.90 -7.56 10.96
N ASN A 33 -3.20 -7.30 12.22
CA ASN A 33 -2.25 -7.36 13.32
C ASN A 33 -2.49 -8.65 14.10
N LEU A 34 -1.53 -9.56 14.05
CA LEU A 34 -1.56 -10.83 14.75
C LEU A 34 -0.85 -10.66 16.11
N TYR A 35 -1.49 -11.11 17.18
CA TYR A 35 -0.92 -11.03 18.52
C TYR A 35 -1.43 -12.18 19.38
N LYS A 36 -0.75 -12.42 20.50
CA LYS A 36 -1.09 -13.49 21.45
C LYS A 36 -1.44 -12.87 22.80
N VAL A 37 -2.62 -13.16 23.32
CA VAL A 37 -3.08 -12.73 24.64
C VAL A 37 -3.25 -13.97 25.51
N VAL A 38 -2.44 -14.11 26.56
CA VAL A 38 -2.54 -15.19 27.56
C VAL A 38 -2.86 -16.55 26.93
N MET A 39 -1.92 -17.05 26.12
CA MET A 39 -2.02 -18.30 25.34
C MET A 39 -2.99 -18.34 24.15
N VAL A 40 -3.88 -17.36 23.98
CA VAL A 40 -4.82 -17.30 22.85
C VAL A 40 -4.25 -16.47 21.71
N ASN A 41 -4.28 -16.99 20.48
CA ASN A 41 -3.97 -16.22 19.28
C ASN A 41 -5.16 -15.32 18.93
N ALA A 42 -4.89 -14.05 18.68
CA ALA A 42 -5.86 -13.04 18.29
C ALA A 42 -5.41 -12.31 17.02
N THR A 43 -6.36 -11.75 16.30
CA THR A 43 -6.10 -10.97 15.08
C THR A 43 -7.03 -9.79 15.02
N GLU A 44 -6.44 -8.60 14.96
CA GLU A 44 -7.16 -7.37 14.71
C GLU A 44 -7.05 -7.03 13.22
N THR A 45 -8.17 -6.69 12.59
CA THR A 45 -8.21 -6.36 11.15
C THR A 45 -8.78 -4.96 10.94
N THR A 46 -8.01 -4.11 10.28
CA THR A 46 -8.39 -2.73 9.95
C THR A 46 -8.42 -2.55 8.46
N ARG A 47 -9.49 -1.97 7.92
CA ARG A 47 -9.57 -1.62 6.49
C ARG A 47 -8.73 -0.37 6.22
N ILE A 48 -7.82 -0.46 5.25
CA ILE A 48 -6.91 0.64 4.88
C ILE A 48 -7.19 1.22 3.49
N LEU A 49 -7.94 0.51 2.64
CA LEU A 49 -8.39 0.99 1.34
C LEU A 49 -9.77 0.45 0.95
N GLY A 50 -10.47 1.21 0.12
CA GLY A 50 -11.72 0.82 -0.51
C GLY A 50 -12.95 1.02 0.39
N ARG A 51 -14.12 0.70 -0.15
CA ARG A 51 -15.41 0.79 0.54
C ARG A 51 -16.17 -0.50 0.29
N TYR A 52 -16.82 -1.03 1.33
CA TYR A 52 -17.73 -2.14 1.12
C TYR A 52 -18.89 -1.72 0.20
N PRO A 53 -19.44 -2.65 -0.58
CA PRO A 53 -20.70 -2.43 -1.28
C PRO A 53 -21.75 -1.98 -0.27
N SER A 54 -22.44 -0.88 -0.56
CA SER A 54 -23.58 -0.46 0.26
C SER A 54 -24.78 -1.35 -0.08
N PRO A 55 -25.53 -1.88 0.91
CA PRO A 55 -26.68 -2.75 0.67
C PRO A 55 -27.94 -2.02 0.18
N GLY A 56 -27.86 -0.72 -0.13
CA GLY A 56 -29.00 0.05 -0.65
C GLY A 56 -29.22 -0.16 -2.16
N PRO A 57 -30.42 0.13 -2.68
CA PRO A 57 -30.67 0.14 -4.12
C PRO A 57 -29.66 1.08 -4.79
N GLU A 58 -29.00 0.61 -5.86
CA GLU A 58 -28.02 1.39 -6.63
C GLU A 58 -28.75 2.51 -7.40
N ILE A 59 -29.19 3.55 -6.70
CA ILE A 59 -29.92 4.70 -7.28
C ILE A 59 -29.00 5.57 -8.15
N SER A 60 -27.68 5.36 -8.10
CA SER A 60 -26.75 6.10 -8.95
C SER A 60 -26.30 5.29 -10.17
N SER A 61 -26.83 5.65 -11.33
CA SER A 61 -26.39 5.26 -12.69
C SER A 61 -24.94 5.66 -13.04
N LYS A 62 -24.12 6.04 -12.05
CA LYS A 62 -22.70 6.34 -12.27
C LYS A 62 -21.94 5.01 -12.26
N LEU A 63 -21.42 4.61 -13.42
CA LEU A 63 -20.47 3.49 -13.53
C LEU A 63 -19.49 3.53 -12.36
N LYS A 64 -19.44 2.45 -11.57
CA LYS A 64 -18.46 2.30 -10.48
C LYS A 64 -17.07 2.47 -11.09
N ARG A 65 -16.38 3.53 -10.68
CA ARG A 65 -15.01 3.77 -11.11
C ARG A 65 -14.16 2.58 -10.65
N PRO A 66 -13.35 1.94 -11.52
CA PRO A 66 -12.52 0.80 -11.14
C PRO A 66 -11.71 1.09 -9.88
N SER A 67 -11.83 0.22 -8.88
CA SER A 67 -11.17 0.35 -7.58
C SER A 67 -9.94 -0.55 -7.44
N THR A 68 -9.55 -1.25 -8.50
CA THR A 68 -8.46 -2.24 -8.50
C THR A 68 -7.18 -1.68 -7.87
N VAL A 69 -6.52 -2.50 -7.06
CA VAL A 69 -5.20 -2.19 -6.51
C VAL A 69 -4.14 -2.67 -7.49
N PHE A 70 -3.43 -1.74 -8.13
CA PHE A 70 -2.34 -2.08 -9.06
C PHE A 70 -1.10 -2.57 -8.32
N GLY A 71 -0.80 -1.95 -7.19
CA GLY A 71 0.32 -2.34 -6.33
C GLY A 71 -0.01 -2.04 -4.88
N LEU A 72 0.41 -2.92 -4.00
CA LEU A 72 0.39 -2.71 -2.55
C LEU A 72 1.70 -3.25 -1.99
N SER A 73 2.49 -2.38 -1.37
CA SER A 73 3.74 -2.77 -0.74
C SER A 73 3.91 -2.06 0.61
N PRO A 74 4.17 -2.80 1.70
CA PRO A 74 4.72 -2.21 2.91
C PRO A 74 6.14 -1.69 2.67
N LEU A 75 6.56 -0.71 3.45
CA LEU A 75 7.94 -0.24 3.49
C LEU A 75 8.83 -1.38 4.03
N PRO A 76 9.79 -1.88 3.24
CA PRO A 76 10.72 -2.91 3.70
C PRO A 76 11.70 -2.37 4.73
N LEU A 77 12.22 -3.27 5.56
CA LEU A 77 13.27 -2.97 6.52
C LEU A 77 14.60 -2.83 5.80
N GLY A 78 15.34 -1.79 6.15
CA GLY A 78 16.63 -1.49 5.57
C GLY A 78 17.83 -2.00 6.37
N GLN A 79 19.04 -1.69 5.91
CA GLN A 79 20.26 -1.91 6.70
C GLN A 79 20.42 -0.87 7.81
N LEU A 80 19.74 0.27 7.68
CA LEU A 80 19.74 1.36 8.64
C LEU A 80 18.38 1.42 9.33
N SER A 81 18.39 1.43 10.67
CA SER A 81 17.17 1.73 11.44
C SER A 81 16.74 3.16 11.13
N HIS A 82 15.53 3.33 10.60
CA HIS A 82 15.01 4.64 10.22
C HIS A 82 13.67 4.92 10.90
N GLY A 83 13.41 6.18 11.26
CA GLY A 83 12.21 6.58 12.00
C GLY A 83 10.90 6.19 11.30
N SER A 84 10.89 6.15 9.96
CA SER A 84 9.72 5.76 9.16
C SER A 84 9.27 4.31 9.40
N GLU A 85 10.18 3.40 9.76
CA GLU A 85 9.88 1.99 10.02
C GLU A 85 8.92 1.83 11.22
N SER A 86 9.00 2.79 12.15
CA SER A 86 8.14 2.82 13.32
C SER A 86 6.68 3.10 12.96
N PHE A 87 6.35 3.64 11.79
CA PHE A 87 4.98 3.95 11.40
C PHE A 87 4.28 2.80 10.66
N GLY A 88 4.99 1.74 10.28
CA GLY A 88 4.42 0.65 9.49
C GLY A 88 3.80 1.16 8.19
N LEU A 89 4.58 1.92 7.41
CA LEU A 89 4.08 2.56 6.20
C LEU A 89 3.72 1.52 5.13
N VAL A 90 2.62 1.76 4.43
CA VAL A 90 2.14 0.92 3.32
C VAL A 90 1.74 1.82 2.17
N ALA A 91 2.37 1.62 1.01
CA ALA A 91 2.00 2.28 -0.23
C ALA A 91 1.00 1.43 -1.01
N MET A 92 0.01 2.09 -1.59
CA MET A 92 -1.01 1.48 -2.44
C MET A 92 -1.23 2.34 -3.69
N LEU A 93 -1.19 1.72 -4.85
CA LEU A 93 -1.46 2.35 -6.14
C LEU A 93 -2.80 1.87 -6.68
N THR A 94 -3.63 2.83 -7.08
CA THR A 94 -4.93 2.61 -7.72
C THR A 94 -4.96 3.34 -9.06
N PRO A 95 -5.94 3.09 -9.94
CA PRO A 95 -6.13 3.83 -11.20
C PRO A 95 -6.07 5.35 -11.10
N TYR A 96 -6.38 5.90 -9.93
CA TYR A 96 -6.56 7.35 -9.75
C TYR A 96 -5.63 7.97 -8.72
N LYS A 97 -5.08 7.19 -7.79
CA LYS A 97 -4.30 7.71 -6.65
C LYS A 97 -3.23 6.74 -6.20
N MET A 98 -2.10 7.30 -5.77
CA MET A 98 -1.10 6.66 -4.95
C MET A 98 -1.35 7.12 -3.51
N ILE A 99 -1.40 6.19 -2.58
CA ILE A 99 -1.78 6.43 -1.20
C ILE A 99 -0.74 5.80 -0.29
N ILE A 100 -0.30 6.53 0.74
CA ILE A 100 0.54 6.00 1.82
C ILE A 100 -0.25 6.10 3.11
N VAL A 101 -0.38 4.97 3.82
CA VAL A 101 -1.03 4.87 5.13
C VAL A 101 -0.03 4.40 6.18
N SER A 102 -0.25 4.81 7.43
CA SER A 102 0.38 4.19 8.59
C SER A 102 -0.55 3.10 9.13
N THR A 103 0.00 1.94 9.48
CA THR A 103 -0.76 0.85 10.12
C THR A 103 -0.80 0.95 11.64
N LYS A 104 -0.03 1.86 12.22
CA LYS A 104 -0.11 2.16 13.64
C LYS A 104 -1.25 3.15 13.92
N PRO A 105 -1.92 3.04 15.09
CA PRO A 105 -2.95 3.97 15.52
C PRO A 105 -2.29 5.33 15.80
N THR A 106 -2.08 6.08 14.73
CA THR A 106 -1.49 7.41 14.74
C THR A 106 -2.52 8.34 14.12
N SER A 107 -2.67 9.57 14.63
CA SER A 107 -3.59 10.57 14.08
C SER A 107 -3.18 11.10 12.68
N LEU A 108 -2.24 10.42 12.02
CA LEU A 108 -1.70 10.81 10.73
C LEU A 108 -2.72 10.56 9.63
N GLN A 109 -3.05 11.62 8.89
CA GLN A 109 -3.86 11.52 7.70
C GLN A 109 -3.07 10.75 6.62
N PRO A 110 -3.73 9.86 5.84
CA PRO A 110 -3.07 9.21 4.72
C PRO A 110 -2.55 10.24 3.73
N TYR A 111 -1.31 10.07 3.27
CA TYR A 111 -0.77 10.84 2.16
C TYR A 111 -1.43 10.34 0.86
N LYS A 112 -1.85 11.27 0.01
CA LYS A 112 -2.57 10.95 -1.23
C LYS A 112 -2.01 11.78 -2.37
N PHE A 113 -1.50 11.12 -3.39
CA PHE A 113 -1.10 11.72 -4.65
C PHE A 113 -2.09 11.31 -5.74
N SER A 114 -2.69 12.27 -6.44
CA SER A 114 -3.67 11.99 -7.51
C SER A 114 -2.97 11.81 -8.86
N LYS A 115 -3.43 10.86 -9.67
CA LYS A 115 -2.93 10.63 -11.03
C LYS A 115 -3.01 11.95 -11.84
N PRO A 116 -1.90 12.46 -12.40
CA PRO A 116 -1.92 13.67 -13.20
C PRO A 116 -2.74 13.47 -14.48
N LYS A 117 -3.46 14.52 -14.91
CA LYS A 117 -4.34 14.45 -16.09
C LYS A 117 -3.58 14.19 -17.40
N ASN A 118 -2.29 14.54 -17.46
CA ASN A 118 -1.45 14.42 -18.66
C ASN A 118 -0.96 12.97 -18.89
N VAL A 119 -1.14 12.07 -17.91
CA VAL A 119 -0.89 10.63 -18.06
C VAL A 119 -2.13 9.96 -18.66
N ALA A 120 -2.66 10.58 -19.72
CA ALA A 120 -3.80 10.08 -20.47
C ALA A 120 -3.33 8.94 -21.38
N SER A 121 -4.05 7.82 -21.31
CA SER A 121 -3.97 6.73 -22.27
C SER A 121 -4.07 7.29 -23.69
N ASP A 122 -3.13 6.91 -24.53
CA ASP A 122 -3.05 7.24 -25.95
C ASP A 122 -4.46 7.19 -26.61
N PRO A 123 -4.95 8.27 -27.24
CA PRO A 123 -6.32 8.34 -27.78
C PRO A 123 -6.62 7.28 -28.87
N ILE A 124 -5.59 6.61 -29.40
CA ILE A 124 -5.68 5.60 -30.46
C ILE A 124 -5.83 4.18 -29.89
N ALA A 125 -5.42 3.94 -28.64
CA ALA A 125 -5.46 2.62 -28.02
C ALA A 125 -6.87 2.31 -27.49
N GLN A 126 -7.67 1.57 -28.26
CA GLN A 126 -8.94 0.99 -27.82
C GLN A 126 -8.78 0.05 -26.59
N SER A 127 -7.55 -0.31 -26.22
CA SER A 127 -7.20 -0.97 -24.97
C SER A 127 -7.12 0.05 -23.82
N LYS A 128 -8.24 0.24 -23.13
CA LYS A 128 -8.38 0.94 -21.84
C LYS A 128 -7.74 0.18 -20.65
N SER A 129 -6.72 -0.64 -20.89
CA SER A 129 -6.02 -1.36 -19.82
C SER A 129 -5.08 -0.37 -19.12
N ILE A 130 -5.50 0.08 -17.95
CA ILE A 130 -4.67 0.89 -17.07
C ILE A 130 -3.91 -0.05 -16.14
N SER A 131 -2.59 0.06 -16.17
CA SER A 131 -1.68 -0.69 -15.29
C SER A 131 -0.94 0.29 -14.38
N GLY A 132 -0.19 -0.24 -13.44
CA GLY A 132 0.71 0.56 -12.63
C GLY A 132 1.55 -0.31 -11.73
N CYS A 133 2.66 0.22 -11.26
CA CYS A 133 3.51 -0.44 -10.30
C CYS A 133 4.04 0.57 -9.27
N LEU A 134 4.47 0.05 -8.13
CA LEU A 134 5.16 0.81 -7.11
C LEU A 134 6.26 -0.07 -6.51
N ALA A 135 7.34 0.55 -6.06
CA ALA A 135 8.45 -0.13 -5.40
C ALA A 135 9.08 0.79 -4.35
N TRP A 136 9.45 0.19 -3.22
CA TRP A 136 10.20 0.87 -2.17
C TRP A 136 11.69 0.58 -2.30
N TYR A 137 12.50 1.61 -2.13
CA TYR A 137 13.88 1.48 -1.71
C TYR A 137 13.94 1.74 -0.19
N PRO A 138 14.47 0.80 0.62
CA PRO A 138 14.54 0.96 2.07
C PRO A 138 15.56 2.03 2.49
N ALA A 139 15.59 2.34 3.78
CA ALA A 139 16.69 3.11 4.35
C ALA A 139 17.99 2.29 4.27
N ASP A 140 19.03 2.85 3.69
CA ASP A 140 20.26 2.11 3.45
C ASP A 140 21.48 2.91 3.92
N LYS A 141 22.59 2.19 4.04
CA LYS A 141 23.89 2.80 4.25
C LYS A 141 24.87 2.18 3.27
N PHE A 142 25.62 3.01 2.58
CA PHE A 142 26.67 2.52 1.70
C PHE A 142 27.94 3.34 1.90
N GLN A 143 29.04 2.65 1.68
CA GLN A 143 30.38 3.19 1.76
C GLN A 143 31.07 2.80 0.45
N HIS A 144 31.50 3.78 -0.33
CA HIS A 144 32.05 3.54 -1.66
C HIS A 144 33.44 2.90 -1.57
N ASP A 145 34.28 3.47 -0.71
CA ASP A 145 35.63 3.00 -0.37
C ASP A 145 35.82 2.96 1.16
N PRO A 146 36.70 2.11 1.70
CA PRO A 146 36.90 1.98 3.15
C PRO A 146 37.23 3.29 3.88
N ASP A 147 37.86 4.24 3.17
CA ASP A 147 38.25 5.55 3.69
C ASP A 147 37.19 6.64 3.44
N SER A 148 36.15 6.36 2.65
CA SER A 148 35.07 7.30 2.37
C SER A 148 34.06 7.35 3.53
N PRO A 149 33.42 8.51 3.78
CA PRO A 149 32.35 8.58 4.78
C PRO A 149 31.18 7.69 4.38
N VAL A 150 30.55 7.06 5.38
CA VAL A 150 29.32 6.29 5.19
C VAL A 150 28.20 7.26 4.82
N VAL A 151 27.55 7.01 3.68
CA VAL A 151 26.38 7.77 3.23
C VAL A 151 25.13 7.02 3.68
N HIS A 152 24.15 7.78 4.17
CA HIS A 152 22.84 7.28 4.57
C HIS A 152 21.77 7.75 3.58
N THR A 153 20.80 6.90 3.31
CA THR A 153 19.64 7.26 2.48
C THR A 153 18.35 7.07 3.24
N ASP A 154 17.44 8.02 3.05
CA ASP A 154 16.05 7.85 3.48
C ASP A 154 15.33 6.86 2.56
N PRO A 155 14.24 6.23 3.04
CA PRO A 155 13.42 5.40 2.17
C PRO A 155 12.78 6.19 1.04
N LEU A 156 12.78 5.61 -0.16
CA LEU A 156 12.22 6.22 -1.36
C LEU A 156 11.12 5.34 -1.93
N LEU A 157 10.03 5.97 -2.37
CA LEU A 157 8.95 5.30 -3.08
C LEU A 157 8.96 5.74 -4.53
N ALA A 158 9.14 4.79 -5.44
CA ALA A 158 8.93 4.97 -6.87
C ALA A 158 7.59 4.37 -7.28
N PHE A 159 6.86 5.03 -8.19
CA PHE A 159 5.60 4.51 -8.72
C PHE A 159 5.31 5.08 -10.12
N SER A 160 4.53 4.35 -10.90
CA SER A 160 4.04 4.77 -12.22
C SER A 160 2.63 4.23 -12.51
N TRP A 161 1.84 5.00 -13.27
CA TRP A 161 0.53 4.60 -13.81
C TRP A 161 0.55 4.44 -15.33
#